data_AF-A0A8C3RKV1-F1
#
_entry.id   AF-A0A8C3RKV1-F1
#
_cell.length_a   1.000
_cell.length_b   1.000
_cell.length_c   1.000
_cell.angle_alpha   90.00
_cell.angle_beta   90.00
_cell.angle_gamma   90.00
#
_symmetry.space_group_name_H-M   'P 1'
#
loop_
_entity.id
_entity.type
_entity.pdbx_description
1 polymer ?
#
loop_
_entity_poly.entity_id
_entity_poly.type
_entity_poly.pdbx_seq_one_letter_code
_entity_poly.pdbx_strand_id
1 'polypeptide(L)'
;ITGGMTGDCDVPPRFNFAELKEEYRNQNTFAVGKNVEYNCRPGYTKVYKSTLRCMSHSQWSDTSSFFLAKSCPHPGEPENGRLVILTDLMFGATVNFICEEGYRLIGDAERKCVLEGSQVTWDKEIPYCQVIPCRPPPEIEHGTHTGTTMEEFNYGTSVTYQCNTVERGQVPFSLIGEPSIHCTSKDNVNGDWSGPAPKCKVIHCEQPKVDHGKQMTGYSPVYTYRASVLFECEHRYTLKGNNILQCNENSRWDPQLPVCERSSCDDPPYIHNAVRMTLKSNLFPAGTVVKYGCERGYELIPGLSSASVTCQKDFTWSEHQEFCQRISCPYPTITNGRASAGKDIYVYEEEIRIQCDSGYALKGNYGWSKCEYNGAWHPALPVCEPEVRCPAPDVNNGTQMPMPRPGEETYAFGDSVTIECDLGYDIKGSINGNAQIRCKHDGTWDPAVPVCEPGQYKWWRTVILPTLRVFVVGSSITYKCDRGFSLVGNTSIQCIAGDEVIPTWSEPTPQCEEVRCPAPDVKNGQRTPRPGEKTYAFGESVTIECDFGYGIKGSINGNAQIRCKHDGTWDSPVPVCEPGQYKWRRTVILPTLAWWLLSLVVSPQPSCEC
;
A
#
# COMPACT_ATOMS: atom_id res chain seq x y z
N ILE A 1 -31.15 -79.62 -98.73
CA ILE A 1 -30.66 -79.28 -97.36
C ILE A 1 -31.26 -80.31 -96.42
N THR A 2 -30.37 -80.95 -95.68
CA THR A 2 -30.50 -82.06 -94.73
C THR A 2 -31.31 -81.76 -93.47
N GLY A 3 -31.79 -82.80 -92.77
CA GLY A 3 -31.90 -82.81 -91.31
C GLY A 3 -33.26 -83.20 -90.74
N GLY A 4 -33.35 -84.37 -90.09
CA GLY A 4 -34.59 -84.95 -89.57
C GLY A 4 -35.15 -84.31 -88.29
N MET A 5 -36.38 -84.71 -87.94
CA MET A 5 -36.98 -84.51 -86.62
C MET A 5 -37.66 -85.81 -86.18
N THR A 6 -36.97 -86.58 -85.35
CA THR A 6 -37.55 -87.58 -84.44
C THR A 6 -38.31 -86.81 -83.35
N GLY A 7 -39.63 -87.01 -83.25
CA GLY A 7 -40.51 -86.20 -82.40
C GLY A 7 -40.60 -86.64 -80.94
N ASP A 8 -40.23 -87.86 -80.57
CA ASP A 8 -40.53 -88.38 -79.23
C ASP A 8 -39.54 -87.91 -78.17
N CYS A 9 -40.01 -87.71 -76.94
CA CYS A 9 -39.14 -87.43 -75.78
C CYS A 9 -38.54 -88.73 -75.22
N ASP A 10 -37.29 -88.64 -74.78
CA ASP A 10 -36.62 -89.69 -74.01
C ASP A 10 -37.17 -89.81 -72.58
N VAL A 11 -36.61 -90.74 -71.79
CA VAL A 11 -36.97 -91.00 -70.39
C VAL A 11 -37.10 -89.69 -69.60
N PRO A 12 -38.22 -89.47 -68.88
CA PRO A 12 -38.44 -88.29 -68.07
C PRO A 12 -37.32 -88.05 -67.04
N PRO A 13 -37.01 -86.78 -66.69
CA PRO A 13 -35.93 -86.49 -65.74
C PRO A 13 -36.22 -87.05 -64.34
N ARG A 14 -35.17 -87.45 -63.61
CA ARG A 14 -35.30 -87.86 -62.20
C ARG A 14 -35.17 -86.64 -61.29
N PHE A 15 -36.04 -86.58 -60.28
CA PHE A 15 -36.04 -85.49 -59.30
C PHE A 15 -35.82 -86.01 -57.88
N ASN A 16 -35.25 -85.14 -57.03
CA ASN A 16 -35.06 -85.42 -55.60
C ASN A 16 -36.36 -85.21 -54.79
N PHE A 17 -37.35 -84.52 -55.35
CA PHE A 17 -38.63 -84.18 -54.70
C PHE A 17 -39.83 -85.02 -55.19
N ALA A 18 -39.67 -85.75 -56.30
CA ALA A 18 -40.74 -86.55 -56.88
C ALA A 18 -40.18 -87.81 -57.56
N GLU A 19 -41.00 -88.84 -57.66
CA GLU A 19 -40.65 -90.11 -58.30
C GLU A 19 -41.69 -90.44 -59.37
N LEU A 20 -41.22 -90.86 -60.55
CA LEU A 20 -42.09 -91.21 -61.67
C LEU A 20 -42.98 -92.40 -61.29
N LYS A 21 -44.29 -92.33 -61.58
CA LYS A 21 -45.22 -93.44 -61.32
C LYS A 21 -44.72 -94.72 -62.01
N GLU A 22 -44.91 -95.85 -61.33
CA GLU A 22 -44.38 -97.15 -61.76
C GLU A 22 -44.80 -97.54 -63.19
N GLU A 23 -46.00 -97.14 -63.60
CA GLU A 23 -46.56 -97.38 -64.94
C GLU A 23 -45.72 -96.83 -66.10
N TYR A 24 -44.86 -95.82 -65.85
CA TYR A 24 -43.97 -95.22 -66.86
C TYR A 24 -42.51 -95.64 -66.71
N ARG A 25 -42.11 -96.33 -65.63
CA ARG A 25 -40.69 -96.59 -65.29
C ARG A 25 -39.96 -97.45 -66.33
N ASN A 26 -40.69 -98.32 -67.02
CA ASN A 26 -40.13 -99.25 -68.01
C ASN A 26 -40.28 -98.75 -69.46
N GLN A 27 -40.75 -97.51 -69.66
CA GLN A 27 -40.89 -96.90 -70.99
C GLN A 27 -39.68 -96.03 -71.29
N ASN A 28 -39.11 -96.21 -72.48
CA ASN A 28 -37.90 -95.49 -72.89
C ASN A 28 -38.18 -94.32 -73.85
N THR A 29 -39.36 -94.29 -74.49
CA THR A 29 -39.76 -93.26 -75.46
C THR A 29 -41.20 -92.81 -75.25
N PHE A 30 -41.44 -91.50 -75.39
CA PHE A 30 -42.73 -90.88 -75.10
C PHE A 30 -43.18 -89.94 -76.22
N ALA A 31 -44.33 -90.22 -76.83
CA ALA A 31 -44.85 -89.41 -77.93
C ALA A 31 -45.12 -87.94 -77.55
N VAL A 32 -44.95 -87.03 -78.52
CA VAL A 32 -45.27 -85.60 -78.37
C VAL A 32 -46.71 -85.42 -77.87
N GLY A 33 -46.87 -84.60 -76.83
CA GLY A 33 -48.16 -84.28 -76.22
C GLY A 33 -48.56 -85.22 -75.07
N LYS A 34 -47.87 -86.35 -74.89
CA LYS A 34 -48.10 -87.30 -73.79
C LYS A 34 -47.75 -86.67 -72.44
N ASN A 35 -48.59 -86.91 -71.44
CA ASN A 35 -48.37 -86.53 -70.06
C ASN A 35 -47.92 -87.74 -69.25
N VAL A 36 -46.88 -87.58 -68.43
CA VAL A 36 -46.42 -88.59 -67.47
C VAL A 36 -46.59 -88.05 -66.06
N GLU A 37 -47.03 -88.89 -65.12
CA GLU A 37 -47.33 -88.47 -63.76
C GLU A 37 -46.27 -88.92 -62.75
N TYR A 38 -46.02 -88.07 -61.77
CA TYR A 38 -45.10 -88.29 -60.66
C TYR A 38 -45.84 -88.36 -59.32
N ASN A 39 -45.36 -89.21 -58.42
CA ASN A 39 -45.72 -89.20 -57.01
C ASN A 39 -44.73 -88.32 -56.23
N CYS A 40 -45.22 -87.58 -55.23
CA CYS A 40 -44.33 -86.83 -54.33
C CYS A 40 -43.44 -87.81 -53.56
N ARG A 41 -42.14 -87.51 -53.46
CA ARG A 41 -41.30 -88.20 -52.47
C ARG A 41 -41.74 -87.77 -51.06
N PRO A 42 -41.57 -88.63 -50.04
CA PRO A 42 -41.83 -88.25 -48.65
C PRO A 42 -41.09 -86.95 -48.29
N GLY A 43 -41.76 -86.05 -47.57
CA GLY A 43 -41.24 -84.71 -47.27
C GLY A 43 -41.60 -83.64 -48.31
N TYR A 44 -42.23 -84.00 -49.43
CA TYR A 44 -42.74 -83.08 -50.44
C TYR A 44 -44.26 -83.23 -50.63
N THR A 45 -44.91 -82.17 -51.11
CA THR A 45 -46.33 -82.13 -51.43
C THR A 45 -46.55 -81.56 -52.84
N LYS A 46 -47.63 -82.01 -53.48
CA LYS A 46 -48.05 -81.56 -54.82
C LYS A 46 -48.81 -80.25 -54.66
N VAL A 47 -48.47 -79.24 -55.46
CA VAL A 47 -49.16 -77.93 -55.42
C VAL A 47 -50.41 -77.92 -56.29
N TYR A 48 -50.26 -78.13 -57.60
CA TYR A 48 -51.38 -78.06 -58.57
C TYR A 48 -51.34 -79.17 -59.62
N LYS A 49 -50.18 -79.45 -60.22
CA LYS A 49 -49.98 -80.50 -61.22
C LYS A 49 -48.81 -81.38 -60.82
N SER A 50 -48.91 -82.68 -61.13
CA SER A 50 -47.86 -83.68 -60.93
C SER A 50 -47.48 -84.34 -62.26
N THR A 51 -47.92 -83.74 -63.38
CA THR A 51 -47.76 -84.29 -64.72
C THR A 51 -46.79 -83.45 -65.55
N LEU A 52 -45.83 -84.11 -66.19
CA LEU A 52 -44.93 -83.51 -67.18
C LEU A 52 -45.41 -83.84 -68.59
N ARG A 53 -45.36 -82.87 -69.49
CA ARG A 53 -45.79 -83.03 -70.88
C ARG A 53 -44.59 -83.05 -71.82
N CYS A 54 -44.54 -84.01 -72.73
CA CYS A 54 -43.58 -84.01 -73.84
C CYS A 54 -43.97 -82.93 -74.86
N MET A 55 -43.11 -81.93 -75.08
CA MET A 55 -43.37 -80.80 -75.98
C MET A 55 -42.95 -81.12 -77.43
N SER A 56 -43.41 -80.32 -78.40
CA SER A 56 -43.22 -80.57 -79.84
C SER A 56 -41.77 -80.55 -80.34
N HIS A 57 -40.85 -80.01 -79.55
CA HIS A 57 -39.40 -80.02 -79.81
C HIS A 57 -38.68 -81.15 -79.04
N SER A 58 -39.40 -82.21 -78.64
CA SER A 58 -38.84 -83.38 -77.94
C SER A 58 -38.14 -83.06 -76.60
N GLN A 59 -38.65 -82.08 -75.86
CA GLN A 59 -38.21 -81.80 -74.48
C GLN A 59 -39.40 -81.79 -73.53
N TRP A 60 -39.17 -82.15 -72.29
CA TRP A 60 -40.18 -82.13 -71.24
C TRP A 60 -40.51 -80.70 -70.80
N SER A 61 -41.78 -80.45 -70.46
CA SER A 61 -42.23 -79.17 -69.90
C SER A 61 -41.43 -78.78 -68.65
N ASP A 62 -41.25 -77.47 -68.42
CA ASP A 62 -40.54 -76.98 -67.22
C ASP A 62 -41.25 -77.43 -65.92
N THR A 63 -40.45 -77.70 -64.89
CA THR A 63 -40.80 -78.37 -63.63
C THR A 63 -40.89 -77.41 -62.45
N SER A 64 -40.55 -76.15 -62.66
CA SER A 64 -40.06 -75.18 -61.67
C SER A 64 -40.99 -74.81 -60.51
N SER A 65 -42.20 -75.40 -60.36
CA SER A 65 -43.09 -75.13 -59.20
C SER A 65 -44.13 -76.22 -58.88
N PHE A 66 -43.96 -77.46 -59.35
CA PHE A 66 -45.01 -78.50 -59.18
C PHE A 66 -45.05 -79.17 -57.81
N PHE A 67 -43.90 -79.25 -57.14
CA PHE A 67 -43.72 -79.90 -55.84
C PHE A 67 -43.05 -78.93 -54.88
N LEU A 68 -43.62 -78.76 -53.70
CA LEU A 68 -43.03 -77.98 -52.62
C LEU A 68 -42.62 -78.92 -51.50
N ALA A 69 -41.49 -78.64 -50.87
CA ALA A 69 -41.13 -79.28 -49.62
C ALA A 69 -42.23 -78.98 -48.58
N LYS A 70 -42.56 -79.97 -47.75
CA LYS A 70 -43.46 -79.75 -46.61
C LYS A 70 -42.77 -78.83 -45.62
N SER A 71 -43.51 -77.86 -45.07
CA SER A 71 -43.00 -76.98 -44.02
C SER A 71 -43.10 -77.68 -42.66
N CYS A 72 -42.00 -77.67 -41.91
CA CYS A 72 -42.07 -77.98 -40.48
C CYS A 72 -42.90 -76.90 -39.75
N PRO A 73 -43.51 -77.24 -38.60
CA PRO A 73 -44.11 -76.23 -37.73
C PRO A 73 -43.04 -75.25 -37.23
N HIS A 74 -43.46 -74.08 -36.73
CA HIS A 74 -42.53 -73.12 -36.15
C HIS A 74 -41.68 -73.81 -35.05
N PRO A 75 -40.33 -73.73 -35.09
CA PRO A 75 -39.46 -74.43 -34.14
C PRO A 75 -39.72 -74.11 -32.65
N GLY A 76 -40.35 -72.96 -32.40
CA GLY A 76 -40.46 -72.35 -31.08
C GLY A 76 -39.26 -71.44 -30.81
N GLU A 77 -39.38 -70.57 -29.81
CA GLU A 77 -38.31 -69.66 -29.39
C GLU A 77 -37.97 -69.89 -27.92
N PRO A 78 -36.68 -69.99 -27.55
CA PRO A 78 -36.27 -70.09 -26.17
C PRO A 78 -36.44 -68.76 -25.43
N GLU A 79 -36.86 -68.81 -24.17
CA GLU A 79 -36.87 -67.64 -23.29
C GLU A 79 -35.42 -67.15 -23.08
N ASN A 80 -35.17 -65.84 -23.15
CA ASN A 80 -33.83 -65.24 -23.12
C ASN A 80 -32.88 -65.77 -24.22
N GLY A 81 -33.45 -66.16 -25.36
CA GLY A 81 -32.70 -66.47 -26.57
C GLY A 81 -33.51 -66.12 -27.82
N ARG A 82 -32.93 -66.43 -28.98
CA ARG A 82 -33.50 -66.15 -30.28
C ARG A 82 -33.30 -67.30 -31.26
N LEU A 83 -34.32 -67.53 -32.08
CA LEU A 83 -34.29 -68.42 -33.22
C LEU A 83 -33.63 -67.72 -34.41
N VAL A 84 -32.62 -68.35 -35.00
CA VAL A 84 -31.93 -67.88 -36.21
C VAL A 84 -32.30 -68.79 -37.38
N ILE A 85 -33.20 -68.30 -38.23
CA ILE A 85 -33.59 -68.97 -39.48
C ILE A 85 -32.59 -68.58 -40.56
N LEU A 86 -31.74 -69.53 -40.98
CA LEU A 86 -30.69 -69.29 -41.98
C LEU A 86 -31.21 -69.33 -43.43
N THR A 87 -32.22 -70.15 -43.70
CA THR A 87 -32.74 -70.40 -45.05
C THR A 87 -34.26 -70.35 -45.09
N ASP A 88 -34.92 -71.40 -44.61
CA ASP A 88 -36.37 -71.53 -44.54
C ASP A 88 -36.77 -72.54 -43.45
N LEU A 89 -38.05 -72.93 -43.40
CA LEU A 89 -38.58 -73.95 -42.47
C LEU A 89 -39.02 -75.23 -43.21
N MET A 90 -38.50 -75.45 -44.42
CA MET A 90 -38.89 -76.55 -45.28
C MET A 90 -38.14 -77.85 -44.96
N PHE A 91 -38.67 -78.98 -45.43
CA PHE A 91 -38.02 -80.27 -45.31
C PHE A 91 -36.54 -80.22 -45.73
N GLY A 92 -35.64 -80.62 -44.82
CA GLY A 92 -34.19 -80.57 -45.00
C GLY A 92 -33.51 -79.32 -44.43
N ALA A 93 -34.26 -78.29 -44.04
CA ALA A 93 -33.72 -77.06 -43.46
C ALA A 93 -33.13 -77.27 -42.06
N THR A 94 -32.10 -76.49 -41.74
CA THR A 94 -31.47 -76.42 -40.40
C THR A 94 -31.65 -75.03 -39.83
N VAL A 95 -32.12 -74.97 -38.58
CA VAL A 95 -32.26 -73.72 -37.82
C VAL A 95 -31.31 -73.73 -36.63
N ASN A 96 -30.85 -72.54 -36.24
CA ASN A 96 -29.87 -72.34 -35.17
C ASN A 96 -30.50 -71.54 -34.02
N PHE A 97 -30.07 -71.81 -32.78
CA PHE A 97 -30.52 -71.10 -31.59
C PHE A 97 -29.34 -70.40 -30.92
N ILE A 98 -29.55 -69.16 -30.51
CA ILE A 98 -28.53 -68.34 -29.82
C ILE A 98 -29.18 -67.76 -28.57
N CYS A 99 -28.48 -67.80 -27.45
CA CYS A 99 -28.94 -67.16 -26.22
C CYS A 99 -28.55 -65.67 -26.19
N GLU A 100 -29.35 -64.88 -25.47
CA GLU A 100 -29.05 -63.48 -25.21
C GLU A 100 -27.86 -63.35 -24.25
N GLU A 101 -27.29 -62.14 -24.19
CA GLU A 101 -26.11 -61.88 -23.33
C GLU A 101 -26.43 -62.21 -21.86
N GLY A 102 -25.50 -62.90 -21.20
CA GLY A 102 -25.66 -63.37 -19.82
C GLY A 102 -26.37 -64.70 -19.67
N TYR A 103 -26.75 -65.34 -20.78
CA TYR A 103 -27.34 -66.67 -20.82
C TYR A 103 -26.49 -67.63 -21.66
N ARG A 104 -26.37 -68.87 -21.19
CA ARG A 104 -25.71 -69.97 -21.90
C ARG A 104 -26.74 -70.94 -22.46
N LEU A 105 -26.45 -71.49 -23.64
CA LEU A 105 -27.32 -72.46 -24.29
C LEU A 105 -27.15 -73.84 -23.67
N ILE A 106 -28.26 -74.44 -23.23
CA ILE A 106 -28.31 -75.82 -22.74
C ILE A 106 -29.15 -76.66 -23.72
N GLY A 107 -28.52 -77.71 -24.26
CA GLY A 107 -29.10 -78.58 -25.29
C GLY A 107 -28.37 -78.45 -26.63
N ASP A 108 -29.03 -78.86 -27.71
CA ASP A 108 -28.51 -78.76 -29.07
C ASP A 108 -28.79 -77.39 -29.68
N ALA A 109 -27.74 -76.71 -30.14
CA ALA A 109 -27.86 -75.40 -30.80
C ALA A 109 -28.53 -75.47 -32.18
N GLU A 110 -28.57 -76.65 -32.79
CA GLU A 110 -29.09 -76.88 -34.14
C GLU A 110 -30.21 -77.92 -34.16
N ARG A 111 -31.27 -77.61 -34.90
CA ARG A 111 -32.38 -78.53 -35.21
C ARG A 111 -32.59 -78.61 -36.71
N LYS A 112 -32.93 -79.81 -37.19
CA LYS A 112 -33.15 -80.10 -38.60
C LYS A 112 -34.58 -80.57 -38.85
N CYS A 113 -35.20 -80.05 -39.91
CA CYS A 113 -36.52 -80.48 -40.35
C CYS A 113 -36.41 -81.83 -41.07
N VAL A 114 -36.82 -82.90 -40.39
CA VAL A 114 -36.72 -84.30 -40.84
C VAL A 114 -38.10 -84.91 -41.06
N LEU A 115 -38.13 -86.10 -41.63
CA LEU A 115 -39.36 -86.85 -41.87
C LEU A 115 -39.62 -87.79 -40.69
N GLU A 116 -40.78 -87.66 -40.06
CA GLU A 116 -41.27 -88.61 -39.05
C GLU A 116 -42.59 -89.22 -39.54
N GLY A 117 -42.52 -90.50 -39.93
CA GLY A 117 -43.62 -91.18 -40.60
C GLY A 117 -43.99 -90.52 -41.94
N SER A 118 -45.18 -89.91 -42.01
CA SER A 118 -45.67 -89.20 -43.20
C SER A 118 -45.62 -87.67 -43.08
N GLN A 119 -45.28 -87.14 -41.90
CA GLN A 119 -45.20 -85.71 -41.60
C GLN A 119 -43.75 -85.26 -41.46
N VAL A 120 -43.53 -83.95 -41.54
CA VAL A 120 -42.22 -83.35 -41.26
C VAL A 120 -42.23 -82.74 -39.87
N THR A 121 -41.15 -82.96 -39.12
CA THR A 121 -40.97 -82.49 -37.74
C THR A 121 -39.51 -82.14 -37.49
N TRP A 122 -39.23 -81.50 -36.36
CA TRP A 122 -37.86 -81.22 -35.92
C TRP A 122 -37.25 -82.44 -35.22
N ASP A 123 -36.01 -82.75 -35.56
CA ASP A 123 -35.28 -83.94 -35.09
C ASP A 123 -34.94 -83.97 -33.59
N LYS A 124 -34.90 -82.81 -32.94
CA LYS A 124 -34.52 -82.64 -31.54
C LYS A 124 -35.51 -81.73 -30.80
N GLU A 125 -35.41 -81.63 -29.48
CA GLU A 125 -36.18 -80.68 -28.68
C GLU A 125 -35.63 -79.25 -28.77
N ILE A 126 -36.43 -78.26 -28.34
CA ILE A 126 -35.98 -76.87 -28.29
C ILE A 126 -34.96 -76.69 -27.15
N PRO A 127 -33.78 -76.07 -27.40
CA PRO A 127 -32.85 -75.77 -26.32
C PRO A 127 -33.41 -74.69 -25.39
N TYR A 128 -32.90 -74.59 -24.17
CA TYR A 128 -33.25 -73.50 -23.26
C TYR A 128 -32.01 -72.69 -22.86
N CYS A 129 -32.22 -71.40 -22.62
CA CYS A 129 -31.16 -70.48 -22.23
C CYS A 129 -31.15 -70.34 -20.71
N GLN A 130 -30.09 -70.85 -20.09
CA GLN A 130 -29.90 -70.75 -18.64
C GLN A 130 -29.07 -69.51 -18.34
N VAL A 131 -29.46 -68.71 -17.35
CA VAL A 131 -28.63 -67.60 -16.87
C VAL A 131 -27.27 -68.14 -16.42
N ILE A 132 -26.18 -67.45 -16.77
CA ILE A 132 -24.83 -67.90 -16.45
C ILE A 132 -24.59 -67.71 -14.94
N PRO A 133 -24.33 -68.79 -14.19
CA PRO A 133 -24.04 -68.68 -12.77
C PRO A 133 -22.56 -68.34 -12.53
N CYS A 134 -22.30 -67.45 -11.59
CA CYS A 134 -20.99 -67.21 -11.01
C CYS A 134 -20.80 -68.01 -9.73
N ARG A 135 -19.54 -68.36 -9.44
CA ARG A 135 -19.18 -68.82 -8.10
C ARG A 135 -19.39 -67.70 -7.09
N PRO A 136 -19.65 -68.02 -5.80
CA PRO A 136 -19.69 -67.03 -4.75
C PRO A 136 -18.46 -66.11 -4.79
N PRO A 137 -18.64 -64.80 -4.56
CA PRO A 137 -17.55 -63.84 -4.58
C PRO A 137 -16.51 -64.19 -3.51
N PRO A 138 -15.20 -63.96 -3.75
CA PRO A 138 -14.15 -64.31 -2.79
C PRO A 138 -14.33 -63.60 -1.44
N GLU A 139 -14.19 -64.33 -0.33
CA GLU A 139 -14.10 -63.73 1.00
C GLU A 139 -12.75 -63.03 1.18
N ILE A 140 -12.73 -61.92 1.92
CA ILE A 140 -11.53 -61.13 2.16
C ILE A 140 -11.28 -60.98 3.66
N GLU A 141 -10.02 -61.05 4.08
CA GLU A 141 -9.66 -60.81 5.48
C GLU A 141 -10.01 -59.38 5.89
N HIS A 142 -10.55 -59.24 7.10
CA HIS A 142 -10.95 -57.95 7.68
C HIS A 142 -11.95 -57.14 6.81
N GLY A 143 -12.76 -57.81 6.00
CA GLY A 143 -13.83 -57.18 5.23
C GLY A 143 -15.04 -58.08 5.01
N THR A 144 -16.10 -57.48 4.50
CA THR A 144 -17.37 -58.14 4.16
C THR A 144 -17.87 -57.61 2.81
N HIS A 145 -18.86 -58.27 2.20
CA HIS A 145 -19.50 -57.78 0.97
C HIS A 145 -21.02 -57.88 1.06
N THR A 146 -21.71 -57.08 0.24
CA THR A 146 -23.19 -56.98 0.22
C THR A 146 -23.91 -58.27 -0.17
N GLY A 147 -23.21 -59.19 -0.85
CA GLY A 147 -23.77 -60.47 -1.29
C GLY A 147 -23.68 -61.60 -0.26
N THR A 148 -23.25 -61.35 0.97
CA THR A 148 -23.01 -62.42 1.98
C THR A 148 -24.25 -63.26 2.32
N THR A 149 -25.45 -62.71 2.13
CA THR A 149 -26.73 -63.42 2.38
C THR A 149 -27.35 -64.00 1.10
N MET A 150 -26.71 -63.83 -0.06
CA MET A 150 -27.23 -64.37 -1.33
C MET A 150 -26.76 -65.81 -1.52
N GLU A 151 -27.69 -66.69 -1.90
CA GLU A 151 -27.40 -68.10 -2.16
C GLU A 151 -26.92 -68.34 -3.60
N GLU A 152 -27.39 -67.52 -4.55
CA GLU A 152 -27.06 -67.62 -5.97
C GLU A 152 -26.54 -66.29 -6.53
N PHE A 153 -25.53 -66.38 -7.40
CA PHE A 153 -24.94 -65.24 -8.09
C PHE A 153 -25.02 -65.48 -9.59
N ASN A 154 -25.73 -64.61 -10.29
CA ASN A 154 -26.00 -64.75 -11.72
C ASN A 154 -25.30 -63.64 -12.50
N TYR A 155 -25.22 -63.79 -13.83
CA TYR A 155 -24.67 -62.75 -14.69
C TYR A 155 -25.24 -61.36 -14.38
N GLY A 156 -24.37 -60.37 -14.25
CA GLY A 156 -24.74 -59.00 -13.87
C GLY A 156 -24.91 -58.77 -12.37
N THR A 157 -24.91 -59.80 -11.51
CA THR A 157 -24.89 -59.60 -10.05
C THR A 157 -23.62 -58.85 -9.64
N SER A 158 -23.78 -57.74 -8.93
CA SER A 158 -22.67 -56.93 -8.41
C SER A 158 -22.62 -56.99 -6.90
N VAL A 159 -21.43 -57.18 -6.35
CA VAL A 159 -21.19 -57.12 -4.91
C VAL A 159 -20.21 -56.00 -4.61
N THR A 160 -20.45 -55.30 -3.50
CA THR A 160 -19.59 -54.22 -3.02
C THR A 160 -18.97 -54.64 -1.70
N TYR A 161 -17.65 -54.54 -1.62
CA TYR A 161 -16.87 -54.86 -0.43
C TYR A 161 -16.72 -53.65 0.47
N GLN A 162 -16.65 -53.93 1.76
CA GLN A 162 -16.39 -52.96 2.81
C GLN A 162 -15.45 -53.55 3.85
N CYS A 163 -14.49 -52.76 4.32
CA CYS A 163 -13.62 -53.19 5.41
C CYS A 163 -14.32 -53.11 6.76
N ASN A 164 -13.98 -54.03 7.65
CA ASN A 164 -14.51 -54.09 9.00
C ASN A 164 -14.11 -52.83 9.79
N THR A 165 -15.00 -52.35 10.64
CA THR A 165 -14.71 -51.22 11.53
C THR A 165 -13.76 -51.65 12.64
N VAL A 166 -12.79 -50.80 12.97
CA VAL A 166 -11.84 -51.01 14.07
C VAL A 166 -12.29 -50.29 15.34
N GLU A 167 -11.70 -50.66 16.48
CA GLU A 167 -11.94 -49.98 17.75
C GLU A 167 -11.43 -48.52 17.73
N ARG A 168 -12.00 -47.68 18.60
CA ARG A 168 -11.67 -46.26 18.68
C ARG A 168 -10.20 -46.07 19.09
N GLY A 169 -9.42 -45.42 18.23
CA GLY A 169 -8.00 -45.14 18.45
C GLY A 169 -7.03 -46.01 17.64
N GLN A 170 -7.52 -47.06 16.96
CA GLN A 170 -6.75 -47.83 16.01
C GLN A 170 -6.83 -47.22 14.60
N VAL A 171 -5.80 -47.45 13.77
CA VAL A 171 -5.81 -47.01 12.38
C VAL A 171 -6.81 -47.86 11.59
N PRO A 172 -7.77 -47.25 10.88
CA PRO A 172 -8.78 -48.01 10.14
C PRO A 172 -8.17 -48.76 8.95
N PHE A 173 -8.79 -49.89 8.61
CA PHE A 173 -8.48 -50.59 7.36
C PHE A 173 -8.85 -49.73 6.16
N SER A 174 -7.95 -49.69 5.19
CA SER A 174 -8.17 -49.09 3.88
C SER A 174 -8.48 -50.18 2.86
N LEU A 175 -9.49 -49.94 2.01
CA LEU A 175 -9.86 -50.83 0.92
C LEU A 175 -8.96 -50.56 -0.29
N ILE A 176 -8.17 -51.57 -0.68
CA ILE A 176 -7.19 -51.51 -1.76
C ILE A 176 -7.72 -52.30 -2.97
N GLY A 177 -8.04 -51.61 -4.06
CA GLY A 177 -8.61 -52.17 -5.28
C GLY A 177 -9.95 -51.53 -5.65
N GLU A 178 -10.64 -52.09 -6.64
CA GLU A 178 -12.00 -51.68 -6.95
C GLU A 178 -12.96 -52.17 -5.87
N PRO A 179 -13.83 -51.31 -5.30
CA PRO A 179 -14.73 -51.68 -4.21
C PRO A 179 -15.85 -52.62 -4.65
N SER A 180 -16.17 -52.64 -5.95
CA SER A 180 -17.27 -53.44 -6.49
C SER A 180 -16.79 -54.32 -7.64
N ILE A 181 -17.19 -55.59 -7.61
CA ILE A 181 -17.00 -56.54 -8.70
C ILE A 181 -18.37 -57.05 -9.13
N HIS A 182 -18.51 -57.37 -10.41
CA HIS A 182 -19.74 -57.91 -10.97
C HIS A 182 -19.49 -59.19 -11.73
N CYS A 183 -20.47 -60.10 -11.71
CA CYS A 183 -20.45 -61.34 -12.46
C CYS A 183 -20.52 -61.02 -13.95
N THR A 184 -19.53 -61.48 -14.70
CA THR A 184 -19.42 -61.34 -16.15
C THR A 184 -19.05 -62.69 -16.76
N SER A 185 -18.83 -62.75 -18.07
CA SER A 185 -18.39 -63.96 -18.75
C SER A 185 -17.53 -63.57 -19.95
N LYS A 186 -16.38 -64.25 -20.11
CA LYS A 186 -15.49 -64.03 -21.26
C LYS A 186 -15.80 -64.96 -22.43
N ASP A 187 -16.36 -66.12 -22.13
CA ASP A 187 -16.67 -67.19 -23.09
C ASP A 187 -18.17 -67.33 -23.35
N ASN A 188 -19.02 -66.52 -22.71
CA ASN A 188 -20.49 -66.63 -22.71
C ASN A 188 -20.99 -68.02 -22.26
N VAL A 189 -20.18 -68.75 -21.48
CA VAL A 189 -20.50 -70.10 -21.01
C VAL A 189 -20.29 -70.21 -19.49
N ASN A 190 -19.19 -69.66 -18.98
CA ASN A 190 -18.83 -69.68 -17.57
C ASN A 190 -18.82 -68.27 -16.97
N GLY A 191 -19.39 -68.13 -15.78
CA GLY A 191 -19.36 -66.89 -15.03
C GLY A 191 -18.01 -66.68 -14.34
N ASP A 192 -17.45 -65.49 -14.46
CA ASP A 192 -16.25 -65.04 -13.76
C ASP A 192 -16.46 -63.61 -13.24
N TRP A 193 -15.77 -63.24 -12.16
CA TRP A 193 -15.89 -61.89 -11.61
C TRP A 193 -15.09 -60.90 -12.46
N SER A 194 -15.62 -59.67 -12.59
CA SER A 194 -15.05 -58.61 -13.44
C SER A 194 -13.61 -58.22 -13.09
N GLY A 195 -13.15 -58.54 -11.88
CA GLY A 195 -11.80 -58.28 -11.41
C GLY A 195 -11.48 -59.01 -10.11
N PRO A 196 -10.24 -58.87 -9.61
CA PRO A 196 -9.84 -59.43 -8.33
C PRO A 196 -10.56 -58.74 -7.16
N ALA A 197 -10.85 -59.50 -6.10
CA ALA A 197 -11.43 -58.92 -4.87
C ALA A 197 -10.45 -57.91 -4.23
N PRO A 198 -10.97 -56.79 -3.68
CA PRO A 198 -10.14 -55.79 -3.03
C PRO A 198 -9.59 -56.32 -1.70
N LYS A 199 -8.53 -55.69 -1.19
CA LYS A 199 -7.86 -56.09 0.06
C LYS A 199 -8.05 -55.03 1.13
N CYS A 200 -8.40 -55.45 2.35
CA CYS A 200 -8.45 -54.55 3.50
C CYS A 200 -7.11 -54.59 4.23
N LYS A 201 -6.37 -53.48 4.21
CA LYS A 201 -5.04 -53.37 4.85
C LYS A 201 -4.97 -52.11 5.71
N VAL A 202 -4.21 -52.17 6.80
CA VAL A 202 -3.86 -50.96 7.56
C VAL A 202 -2.77 -50.20 6.80
N ILE A 203 -3.14 -49.07 6.21
CA ILE A 203 -2.22 -48.19 5.50
C ILE A 203 -2.04 -46.91 6.30
N HIS A 204 -0.80 -46.57 6.60
CA HIS A 204 -0.45 -45.39 7.37
C HIS A 204 0.86 -44.78 6.87
N CYS A 205 0.78 -43.67 6.16
CA CYS A 205 1.95 -42.92 5.76
C CYS A 205 2.45 -42.00 6.88
N GLU A 206 3.76 -41.99 7.11
CA GLU A 206 4.37 -41.06 8.07
C GLU A 206 4.14 -39.61 7.67
N GLN A 207 4.09 -38.68 8.64
CA GLN A 207 3.93 -37.26 8.34
C GLN A 207 5.09 -36.78 7.43
N PRO A 208 4.80 -36.30 6.21
CA PRO A 208 5.82 -35.90 5.27
C PRO A 208 6.56 -34.65 5.78
N LYS A 209 7.89 -34.71 5.77
CA LYS A 209 8.78 -33.61 6.14
C LYS A 209 9.63 -33.26 4.93
N VAL A 210 9.52 -32.01 4.48
CA VAL A 210 10.27 -31.47 3.36
C VAL A 210 11.02 -30.24 3.86
N ASP A 211 12.34 -30.28 3.85
CA ASP A 211 13.18 -29.14 4.27
C ASP A 211 12.91 -27.94 3.35
N HIS A 212 12.69 -26.76 3.94
CA HIS A 212 12.26 -25.56 3.22
C HIS A 212 10.98 -25.76 2.38
N GLY A 213 10.16 -26.76 2.72
CA GLY A 213 8.87 -27.05 2.10
C GLY A 213 7.73 -26.84 3.09
N LYS A 214 6.65 -26.24 2.59
CA LYS A 214 5.42 -26.00 3.33
C LYS A 214 4.30 -26.87 2.76
N GLN A 215 3.67 -27.68 3.62
CA GLN A 215 2.43 -28.37 3.26
C GLN A 215 1.33 -27.32 3.10
N MET A 216 0.55 -27.38 2.03
CA MET A 216 -0.49 -26.41 1.71
C MET A 216 -1.88 -26.96 1.99
N THR A 217 -2.08 -28.25 1.76
CA THR A 217 -3.38 -28.93 1.92
C THR A 217 -3.22 -30.34 2.48
N GLY A 218 -4.34 -30.97 2.82
CA GLY A 218 -4.38 -32.38 3.24
C GLY A 218 -3.90 -32.64 4.65
N TYR A 219 -3.87 -31.64 5.54
CA TYR A 219 -3.47 -31.84 6.94
C TYR A 219 -4.38 -32.85 7.64
N SER A 220 -3.78 -33.94 8.11
CA SER A 220 -4.49 -34.99 8.83
C SER A 220 -3.62 -35.50 9.97
N PRO A 221 -4.20 -35.86 11.13
CA PRO A 221 -3.47 -36.55 12.18
C PRO A 221 -3.01 -37.96 11.75
N VAL A 222 -3.68 -38.56 10.75
CA VAL A 222 -3.42 -39.92 10.25
C VAL A 222 -3.60 -39.93 8.73
N TYR A 223 -2.59 -40.34 7.98
CA TYR A 223 -2.64 -40.42 6.52
C TYR A 223 -2.89 -41.85 6.07
N THR A 224 -4.13 -42.13 5.64
CA THR A 224 -4.54 -43.44 5.12
C THR A 224 -4.38 -43.54 3.60
N TYR A 225 -4.71 -44.68 3.01
CA TYR A 225 -4.60 -44.91 1.57
C TYR A 225 -5.29 -43.80 0.75
N ARG A 226 -4.62 -43.37 -0.33
CA ARG A 226 -5.04 -42.27 -1.22
C ARG A 226 -5.12 -40.88 -0.57
N ALA A 227 -4.78 -40.74 0.72
CA ALA A 227 -4.59 -39.43 1.32
C ALA A 227 -3.56 -38.65 0.51
N SER A 228 -3.87 -37.40 0.19
CA SER A 228 -3.07 -36.57 -0.71
C SER A 228 -2.69 -35.27 -0.03
N VAL A 229 -1.44 -34.86 -0.18
CA VAL A 229 -0.89 -33.62 0.36
C VAL A 229 -0.23 -32.83 -0.75
N LEU A 230 -0.36 -31.51 -0.70
CA LEU A 230 0.28 -30.58 -1.61
C LEU A 230 1.40 -29.86 -0.88
N PHE A 231 2.55 -29.71 -1.52
CA PHE A 231 3.70 -28.96 -1.01
C PHE A 231 4.05 -27.78 -1.91
N GLU A 232 4.53 -26.72 -1.27
CA GLU A 232 5.11 -25.54 -1.90
C GLU A 232 6.40 -25.19 -1.19
N CYS A 233 7.45 -24.78 -1.92
CA CYS A 233 8.70 -24.39 -1.30
C CYS A 233 8.62 -22.99 -0.70
N GLU A 234 9.40 -22.77 0.36
CA GLU A 234 9.59 -21.44 0.94
C GLU A 234 10.17 -20.46 -0.09
N HIS A 235 10.01 -19.16 0.17
CA HIS A 235 10.56 -18.11 -0.68
C HIS A 235 12.07 -18.32 -0.89
N ARG A 236 12.56 -18.15 -2.13
CA ARG A 236 13.95 -18.40 -2.60
C ARG A 236 14.31 -19.86 -2.87
N TYR A 237 13.41 -20.80 -2.61
CA TYR A 237 13.59 -22.21 -2.96
C TYR A 237 12.70 -22.60 -4.14
N THR A 238 13.19 -23.49 -4.99
CA THR A 238 12.45 -24.03 -6.13
C THR A 238 12.18 -25.52 -5.89
N LEU A 239 10.97 -25.96 -6.21
CA LEU A 239 10.55 -27.35 -6.02
C LEU A 239 11.12 -28.25 -7.13
N LYS A 240 11.84 -29.30 -6.73
CA LYS A 240 12.18 -30.44 -7.58
C LYS A 240 11.36 -31.67 -7.20
N GLY A 241 10.73 -32.28 -8.20
CA GLY A 241 9.88 -33.45 -8.03
C GLY A 241 8.40 -33.11 -8.22
N ASN A 242 7.52 -33.95 -7.66
CA ASN A 242 6.08 -33.72 -7.70
C ASN A 242 5.65 -32.94 -6.46
N ASN A 243 4.85 -31.88 -6.65
CA ASN A 243 4.31 -31.10 -5.56
C ASN A 243 3.11 -31.78 -4.87
N ILE A 244 2.51 -32.79 -5.49
CA ILE A 244 1.42 -33.59 -4.92
C ILE A 244 1.94 -34.98 -4.59
N LEU A 245 1.73 -35.40 -3.34
CA LEU A 245 2.07 -36.73 -2.86
C LEU A 245 0.81 -37.46 -2.45
N GLN A 246 0.71 -38.74 -2.79
CA GLN A 246 -0.40 -39.60 -2.41
C GLN A 246 0.10 -40.81 -1.61
N CYS A 247 -0.59 -41.16 -0.54
CA CYS A 247 -0.25 -42.32 0.28
C CYS A 247 -0.63 -43.61 -0.47
N ASN A 248 0.38 -44.42 -0.79
CA ASN A 248 0.21 -45.64 -1.58
C ASN A 248 -0.14 -46.87 -0.72
N GLU A 249 -0.38 -48.01 -1.38
CA GLU A 249 -0.72 -49.29 -0.72
C GLU A 249 0.39 -49.91 0.13
N ASN A 250 1.60 -49.37 0.09
CA ASN A 250 2.77 -49.83 0.84
C ASN A 250 3.11 -48.89 2.01
N SER A 251 2.18 -48.01 2.41
CA SER A 251 2.38 -47.03 3.48
C SER A 251 3.54 -46.06 3.21
N ARG A 252 3.76 -45.71 1.94
CA ARG A 252 4.76 -44.71 1.53
C ARG A 252 4.11 -43.61 0.68
N TRP A 253 4.71 -42.43 0.71
CA TRP A 253 4.36 -41.36 -0.21
C TRP A 253 4.82 -41.68 -1.62
N ASP A 254 3.91 -41.49 -2.58
CA ASP A 254 4.17 -41.63 -4.01
C ASP A 254 3.62 -40.42 -4.78
N PRO A 255 4.44 -39.75 -5.62
CA PRO A 255 5.89 -39.93 -5.77
C PRO A 255 6.67 -39.71 -4.47
N GLN A 256 7.98 -40.00 -4.48
CA GLN A 256 8.85 -39.68 -3.35
C GLN A 256 8.79 -38.18 -3.00
N LEU A 257 9.08 -37.85 -1.73
CA LEU A 257 9.05 -36.47 -1.21
C LEU A 257 9.81 -35.49 -2.14
N PRO A 258 9.24 -34.31 -2.43
CA PRO A 258 9.93 -33.31 -3.24
C PRO A 258 11.12 -32.72 -2.47
N VAL A 259 12.06 -32.14 -3.21
CA VAL A 259 13.22 -31.44 -2.65
C VAL A 259 13.12 -29.97 -3.01
N CYS A 260 13.17 -29.10 -2.00
CA CYS A 260 13.27 -27.67 -2.20
C CYS A 260 14.74 -27.27 -2.31
N GLU A 261 15.20 -27.02 -3.53
CA GLU A 261 16.58 -26.58 -3.79
C GLU A 261 16.65 -25.05 -3.73
N ARG A 262 17.68 -24.51 -3.05
CA ARG A 262 17.92 -23.06 -3.03
C ARG A 262 18.13 -22.60 -4.47
N SER A 263 17.47 -21.51 -4.84
CA SER A 263 17.44 -20.99 -6.22
C SER A 263 17.72 -19.49 -6.32
N SER A 264 17.85 -18.80 -5.17
CA SER A 264 18.09 -17.37 -5.09
C SER A 264 18.97 -17.05 -3.89
N CYS A 265 19.80 -16.02 -4.02
CA CYS A 265 20.46 -15.38 -2.88
C CYS A 265 19.43 -14.76 -1.93
N ASP A 266 19.88 -14.52 -0.69
CA ASP A 266 19.16 -13.70 0.28
C ASP A 266 19.08 -12.24 -0.17
N ASP A 267 18.41 -11.38 0.61
CA ASP A 267 18.30 -9.96 0.24
C ASP A 267 19.70 -9.34 0.12
N PRO A 268 19.92 -8.42 -0.83
CA PRO A 268 21.22 -7.82 -1.06
C PRO A 268 21.76 -7.16 0.22
N PRO A 269 23.06 -7.29 0.51
CA PRO A 269 23.66 -6.81 1.75
C PRO A 269 23.46 -5.30 1.92
N TYR A 270 23.39 -4.88 3.18
CA TYR A 270 23.41 -3.46 3.51
C TYR A 270 24.85 -2.94 3.41
N ILE A 271 25.03 -1.82 2.71
CA ILE A 271 26.34 -1.16 2.52
C ILE A 271 26.19 0.27 3.00
N HIS A 272 27.11 0.72 3.84
CA HIS A 272 26.97 2.00 4.53
C HIS A 272 27.06 3.16 3.52
N ASN A 273 26.21 4.18 3.70
CA ASN A 273 26.11 5.35 2.81
C ASN A 273 25.79 5.01 1.33
N ALA A 274 25.23 3.83 1.06
CA ALA A 274 24.91 3.38 -0.28
C ALA A 274 23.46 2.92 -0.38
N VAL A 275 22.74 3.42 -1.39
CA VAL A 275 21.37 3.07 -1.71
C VAL A 275 21.32 2.10 -2.88
N ARG A 276 20.50 1.05 -2.77
CA ARG A 276 20.26 0.10 -3.87
C ARG A 276 19.54 0.81 -5.01
N MET A 277 20.11 0.75 -6.23
CA MET A 277 19.45 1.29 -7.41
C MET A 277 18.38 0.32 -7.90
N THR A 278 17.17 0.86 -8.12
CA THR A 278 15.88 0.20 -8.43
C THR A 278 15.94 -1.30 -8.71
N LEU A 279 15.42 -2.10 -7.78
CA LEU A 279 15.20 -3.54 -7.95
C LEU A 279 13.77 -3.78 -8.48
N LYS A 280 13.65 -4.46 -9.62
CA LYS A 280 12.34 -4.86 -10.20
C LYS A 280 11.83 -6.21 -9.65
N SER A 281 12.69 -6.97 -8.98
CA SER A 281 12.44 -8.35 -8.55
C SER A 281 12.94 -8.55 -7.13
N ASN A 282 12.26 -9.42 -6.38
CA ASN A 282 12.65 -9.87 -5.03
C ASN A 282 13.36 -11.24 -5.05
N LEU A 283 13.55 -11.82 -6.24
CA LEU A 283 14.31 -13.04 -6.47
C LEU A 283 15.63 -12.70 -7.19
N PHE A 284 16.72 -13.27 -6.67
CA PHE A 284 18.11 -13.04 -7.07
C PHE A 284 18.76 -14.38 -7.46
N PRO A 285 18.45 -14.93 -8.65
CA PRO A 285 19.12 -16.13 -9.13
C PRO A 285 20.63 -15.90 -9.30
N ALA A 286 21.41 -16.98 -9.33
CA ALA A 286 22.85 -16.92 -9.54
C ALA A 286 23.19 -16.10 -10.80
N GLY A 287 24.16 -15.20 -10.68
CA GLY A 287 24.54 -14.23 -11.71
C GLY A 287 23.81 -12.88 -11.62
N THR A 288 22.83 -12.72 -10.72
CA THR A 288 22.16 -11.43 -10.54
C THR A 288 23.13 -10.39 -9.97
N VAL A 289 23.22 -9.22 -10.62
CA VAL A 289 24.07 -8.10 -10.18
C VAL A 289 23.19 -6.99 -9.62
N VAL A 290 23.41 -6.65 -8.35
CA VAL A 290 22.72 -5.54 -7.68
C VAL A 290 23.66 -4.35 -7.60
N LYS A 291 23.24 -3.23 -8.21
CA LYS A 291 24.01 -1.99 -8.24
C LYS A 291 23.57 -1.06 -7.13
N TYR A 292 24.53 -0.39 -6.50
CA TYR A 292 24.33 0.61 -5.48
C TYR A 292 24.71 1.98 -6.05
N GLY A 293 24.02 3.01 -5.60
CA GLY A 293 24.39 4.41 -5.78
C GLY A 293 24.73 5.00 -4.42
N CYS A 294 25.59 6.01 -4.36
CA CYS A 294 25.91 6.63 -3.09
C CYS A 294 24.77 7.53 -2.60
N GLU A 295 24.59 7.57 -1.28
CA GLU A 295 23.67 8.48 -0.62
C GLU A 295 24.08 9.94 -0.83
N ARG A 296 23.15 10.86 -0.58
CA ARG A 296 23.41 12.29 -0.75
C ARG A 296 24.55 12.74 0.17
N GLY A 297 25.58 13.37 -0.43
CA GLY A 297 26.79 13.80 0.29
C GLY A 297 27.92 12.78 0.31
N TYR A 298 27.73 11.64 -0.38
CA TYR A 298 28.73 10.60 -0.56
C TYR A 298 29.02 10.37 -2.04
N GLU A 299 30.24 9.94 -2.33
CA GLU A 299 30.74 9.61 -3.66
C GLU A 299 31.41 8.23 -3.68
N LEU A 300 31.51 7.64 -4.87
CA LEU A 300 32.16 6.34 -5.05
C LEU A 300 33.64 6.44 -4.66
N ILE A 301 34.13 5.52 -3.83
CA ILE A 301 35.53 5.50 -3.41
C ILE A 301 36.45 5.40 -4.65
N PRO A 302 37.46 6.28 -4.78
CA PRO A 302 38.38 6.29 -5.92
C PRO A 302 39.07 4.95 -6.12
N GLY A 303 39.07 4.44 -7.35
CA GLY A 303 39.67 3.16 -7.72
C GLY A 303 38.68 1.99 -7.77
N LEU A 304 37.44 2.14 -7.29
CA LEU A 304 36.37 1.18 -7.56
C LEU A 304 35.77 1.40 -8.95
N SER A 305 35.68 0.33 -9.74
CA SER A 305 35.07 0.37 -11.08
C SER A 305 33.54 0.43 -11.04
N SER A 306 32.91 -0.12 -9.99
CA SER A 306 31.46 -0.13 -9.81
C SER A 306 31.06 -0.52 -8.39
N ALA A 307 30.07 0.17 -7.82
CA ALA A 307 29.42 -0.22 -6.56
C ALA A 307 28.36 -1.30 -6.85
N SER A 308 28.75 -2.57 -6.83
CA SER A 308 27.82 -3.67 -7.08
C SER A 308 28.23 -4.96 -6.40
N VAL A 309 27.23 -5.76 -6.02
CA VAL A 309 27.40 -7.11 -5.51
C VAL A 309 26.73 -8.10 -6.46
N THR A 310 27.33 -9.29 -6.61
CA THR A 310 26.84 -10.32 -7.54
C THR A 310 26.45 -11.56 -6.76
N CYS A 311 25.26 -12.10 -7.05
CA CYS A 311 24.83 -13.38 -6.50
C CYS A 311 25.65 -14.51 -7.13
N GLN A 312 26.40 -15.23 -6.31
CA GLN A 312 27.28 -16.30 -6.73
C GLN A 312 26.52 -17.61 -6.97
N LYS A 313 27.22 -18.65 -7.47
CA LYS A 313 26.63 -19.96 -7.76
C LYS A 313 26.20 -20.74 -6.51
N ASP A 314 26.79 -20.42 -5.37
CA ASP A 314 26.44 -20.99 -4.06
C ASP A 314 25.29 -20.22 -3.38
N PHE A 315 24.66 -19.28 -4.10
CA PHE A 315 23.62 -18.40 -3.59
C PHE A 315 24.06 -17.52 -2.41
N THR A 316 25.34 -17.15 -2.38
CA THR A 316 25.88 -16.10 -1.51
C THR A 316 26.22 -14.84 -2.33
N TRP A 317 26.22 -13.68 -1.69
CA TRP A 317 26.66 -12.45 -2.35
C TRP A 317 28.20 -12.41 -2.44
N SER A 318 28.73 -11.82 -3.52
CA SER A 318 30.16 -11.55 -3.66
C SER A 318 30.72 -10.77 -2.48
N GLU A 319 31.96 -11.06 -2.10
CA GLU A 319 32.69 -10.26 -1.11
C GLU A 319 32.65 -8.77 -1.50
N HIS A 320 32.42 -7.91 -0.50
CA HIS A 320 32.23 -6.48 -0.70
C HIS A 320 32.94 -5.67 0.38
N GLN A 321 33.33 -4.46 0.01
CA GLN A 321 33.83 -3.43 0.92
C GLN A 321 32.87 -2.23 0.90
N GLU A 322 33.16 -1.21 1.69
CA GLU A 322 32.45 0.07 1.58
C GLU A 322 32.64 0.64 0.17
N PHE A 323 31.54 1.09 -0.44
CA PHE A 323 31.59 1.64 -1.79
C PHE A 323 31.63 3.17 -1.80
N CYS A 324 31.12 3.80 -0.75
CA CYS A 324 30.85 5.23 -0.72
C CYS A 324 31.60 5.92 0.41
N GLN A 325 32.35 6.97 0.07
CA GLN A 325 33.03 7.86 1.02
C GLN A 325 32.38 9.24 1.03
N ARG A 326 32.58 10.00 2.10
CA ARG A 326 32.06 11.38 2.19
C ARG A 326 32.73 12.25 1.13
N ILE A 327 31.94 13.10 0.48
CA ILE A 327 32.47 14.08 -0.48
C ILE A 327 33.37 15.05 0.27
N SER A 328 34.54 15.32 -0.32
CA SER A 328 35.52 16.26 0.23
C SER A 328 35.30 17.66 -0.33
N CYS A 329 35.33 18.68 0.53
CA CYS A 329 35.33 20.08 0.12
C CYS A 329 36.77 20.57 -0.15
N PRO A 330 36.95 21.56 -1.05
CA PRO A 330 38.25 22.18 -1.26
C PRO A 330 38.74 22.82 0.04
N TYR A 331 40.05 22.89 0.22
CA TYR A 331 40.64 23.52 1.39
C TYR A 331 40.13 24.96 1.57
N PRO A 332 39.65 25.36 2.76
CA PRO A 332 38.99 26.64 2.97
C PRO A 332 40.00 27.79 2.94
N THR A 333 40.18 28.36 1.75
CA THR A 333 41.07 29.50 1.52
C THR A 333 40.31 30.79 1.81
N ILE A 334 40.67 31.48 2.89
CA ILE A 334 40.03 32.71 3.36
C ILE A 334 41.06 33.85 3.25
N THR A 335 40.72 34.93 2.54
CA THR A 335 41.60 36.09 2.39
C THR A 335 41.62 36.91 3.70
N ASN A 336 42.80 37.16 4.26
CA ASN A 336 43.02 37.86 5.54
C ASN A 336 42.28 37.22 6.73
N GLY A 337 42.18 35.89 6.72
CA GLY A 337 41.61 35.10 7.81
C GLY A 337 41.97 33.63 7.71
N ARG A 338 41.52 32.84 8.68
CA ARG A 338 41.78 31.40 8.79
C ARG A 338 40.58 30.65 9.35
N ALA A 339 40.50 29.37 9.03
CA ALA A 339 39.55 28.46 9.68
C ALA A 339 40.06 28.07 11.08
N SER A 340 39.15 27.94 12.05
CA SER A 340 39.47 27.68 13.46
C SER A 340 40.08 26.30 13.74
N ALA A 341 39.90 25.34 12.83
CA ALA A 341 40.35 23.96 12.97
C ALA A 341 41.03 23.51 11.69
N GLY A 342 42.26 23.95 11.44
CA GLY A 342 43.04 23.65 10.23
C GLY A 342 43.31 22.15 10.03
N LYS A 343 42.34 21.43 9.46
CA LYS A 343 42.48 20.07 8.95
C LYS A 343 42.98 20.10 7.50
N ASP A 344 43.66 19.03 7.08
CA ASP A 344 44.12 18.88 5.69
C ASP A 344 42.96 18.65 4.72
N ILE A 345 41.91 17.94 5.16
CA ILE A 345 40.72 17.60 4.37
C ILE A 345 39.48 17.83 5.22
N TYR A 346 38.46 18.46 4.62
CA TYR A 346 37.13 18.63 5.19
C TYR A 346 36.12 17.87 4.36
N VAL A 347 35.17 17.21 5.03
CA VAL A 347 34.20 16.33 4.38
C VAL A 347 32.76 16.74 4.67
N TYR A 348 31.83 16.28 3.84
CA TYR A 348 30.39 16.59 3.90
C TYR A 348 29.84 16.56 5.33
N GLU A 349 29.13 17.61 5.73
CA GLU A 349 28.60 17.91 7.08
C GLU A 349 29.56 18.51 8.11
N GLU A 350 30.85 18.62 7.82
CA GLU A 350 31.76 19.34 8.72
C GLU A 350 31.55 20.86 8.61
N GLU A 351 31.55 21.50 9.79
CA GLU A 351 31.45 22.95 9.93
C GLU A 351 32.81 23.52 10.33
N ILE A 352 33.18 24.63 9.70
CA ILE A 352 34.33 25.44 10.06
C ILE A 352 33.86 26.79 10.59
N ARG A 353 34.56 27.31 11.60
CA ARG A 353 34.41 28.71 12.02
C ARG A 353 35.53 29.52 11.41
N ILE A 354 35.20 30.73 10.97
CA ILE A 354 36.14 31.64 10.32
C ILE A 354 36.59 32.68 11.34
N GLN A 355 37.90 32.87 11.41
CA GLN A 355 38.55 33.88 12.24
C GLN A 355 39.36 34.82 11.34
N CYS A 356 39.03 36.12 11.32
CA CYS A 356 39.81 37.10 10.59
C CYS A 356 41.15 37.38 11.28
N ASP A 357 42.14 37.76 10.49
CA ASP A 357 43.43 38.23 10.98
C ASP A 357 43.28 39.64 11.60
N SER A 358 44.25 40.05 12.42
CA SER A 358 44.18 41.33 13.15
C SER A 358 43.99 42.53 12.21
N GLY A 359 43.01 43.40 12.50
CA GLY A 359 42.68 44.58 11.69
C GLY A 359 41.67 44.32 10.58
N TYR A 360 41.09 43.13 10.49
CA TYR A 360 40.04 42.76 9.54
C TYR A 360 38.80 42.20 10.25
N ALA A 361 37.61 42.48 9.70
CA ALA A 361 36.32 42.02 10.19
C ALA A 361 35.54 41.27 9.08
N LEU A 362 34.62 40.39 9.50
CA LEU A 362 33.80 39.59 8.59
C LEU A 362 32.78 40.46 7.84
N LYS A 363 32.79 40.41 6.51
CA LYS A 363 31.72 40.98 5.70
C LYS A 363 30.53 39.99 5.62
N GLY A 364 29.51 40.22 6.45
CA GLY A 364 28.29 39.41 6.50
C GLY A 364 28.16 38.55 7.76
N ASN A 365 26.95 38.06 8.03
CA ASN A 365 26.53 37.64 9.38
C ASN A 365 26.67 36.14 9.69
N TYR A 366 27.52 35.39 8.97
CA TYR A 366 27.59 33.94 9.15
C TYR A 366 28.80 33.51 9.97
N GLY A 367 30.03 33.97 9.71
CA GLY A 367 31.21 33.59 10.51
C GLY A 367 31.50 32.08 10.61
N TRP A 368 30.71 31.26 9.95
CA TRP A 368 30.82 29.82 9.81
C TRP A 368 30.51 29.42 8.37
N SER A 369 31.02 28.27 7.96
CA SER A 369 30.64 27.63 6.70
C SER A 369 30.65 26.12 6.88
N LYS A 370 29.75 25.42 6.18
CA LYS A 370 29.58 23.97 6.25
C LYS A 370 29.85 23.34 4.89
N CYS A 371 30.52 22.19 4.88
CA CYS A 371 30.74 21.43 3.66
C CYS A 371 29.42 20.77 3.22
N GLU A 372 28.88 21.20 2.08
CA GLU A 372 27.63 20.70 1.52
C GLU A 372 27.81 19.44 0.66
N TYR A 373 26.67 18.82 0.33
CA TYR A 373 26.61 17.54 -0.40
C TYR A 373 27.15 17.60 -1.83
N ASN A 374 27.38 18.79 -2.38
CA ASN A 374 27.95 19.02 -3.71
C ASN A 374 29.47 19.30 -3.65
N GLY A 375 30.09 19.20 -2.47
CA GLY A 375 31.50 19.51 -2.28
C GLY A 375 31.81 21.01 -2.23
N ALA A 376 30.79 21.87 -2.11
CA ALA A 376 30.96 23.32 -1.94
C ALA A 376 30.79 23.74 -0.48
N TRP A 377 31.43 24.85 -0.13
CA TRP A 377 31.23 25.51 1.16
C TRP A 377 29.95 26.35 1.13
N HIS A 378 29.05 26.12 2.09
CA HIS A 378 27.82 26.90 2.26
C HIS A 378 27.63 27.38 3.72
N PRO A 379 27.40 28.69 3.95
CA PRO A 379 27.50 29.77 2.97
C PRO A 379 28.89 29.86 2.33
N ALA A 380 28.99 30.48 1.14
CA ALA A 380 30.28 30.64 0.46
C ALA A 380 31.30 31.32 1.38
N LEU A 381 32.56 30.92 1.31
CA LEU A 381 33.61 31.42 2.19
C LEU A 381 33.70 32.96 2.12
N PRO A 382 33.63 33.66 3.26
CA PRO A 382 33.64 35.12 3.28
C PRO A 382 35.04 35.68 3.08
N VAL A 383 35.10 36.96 2.72
CA VAL A 383 36.33 37.75 2.68
C VAL A 383 36.37 38.62 3.93
N CYS A 384 37.50 38.63 4.64
CA CYS A 384 37.75 39.54 5.75
C CYS A 384 38.15 40.91 5.19
N GLU A 385 37.35 41.94 5.46
CA GLU A 385 37.60 43.31 5.02
C GLU A 385 38.23 44.12 6.16
N PRO A 386 39.04 45.17 5.86
CA PRO A 386 39.62 46.00 6.89
C PRO A 386 38.56 46.52 7.86
N GLU A 387 38.85 46.42 9.16
CA GLU A 387 37.95 46.88 10.21
C GLU A 387 37.73 48.40 10.08
N VAL A 388 36.47 48.82 10.01
CA VAL A 388 36.12 50.24 9.86
C VAL A 388 36.34 50.95 11.19
N ARG A 389 37.29 51.89 11.20
CA ARG A 389 37.65 52.70 12.38
C ARG A 389 37.14 54.12 12.19
N CYS A 390 36.55 54.71 13.22
CA CYS A 390 36.18 56.13 13.20
C CYS A 390 37.38 57.00 13.59
N PRO A 391 37.65 58.10 12.86
CA PRO A 391 38.65 59.06 13.30
C PRO A 391 38.26 59.68 14.65
N ALA A 392 39.25 60.10 15.43
CA ALA A 392 39.01 60.83 16.65
C ALA A 392 38.09 62.04 16.40
N PRO A 393 36.99 62.22 17.17
CA PRO A 393 36.10 63.36 17.01
C PRO A 393 36.88 64.67 17.15
N ASP A 394 36.84 65.54 16.15
CA ASP A 394 37.40 66.89 16.26
C ASP A 394 36.37 67.82 16.91
N VAL A 395 36.60 68.17 18.17
CA VAL A 395 35.69 69.01 18.96
C VAL A 395 36.41 70.31 19.35
N ASN A 396 36.01 71.41 18.70
CA ASN A 396 36.50 72.73 19.06
C ASN A 396 35.82 73.23 20.35
N ASN A 397 36.60 73.70 21.32
CA ASN A 397 36.14 74.15 22.64
C ASN A 397 35.36 73.08 23.40
N GLY A 398 35.85 71.84 23.36
CA GLY A 398 35.35 70.71 24.14
C GLY A 398 36.34 69.55 24.14
N THR A 399 36.05 68.53 24.96
CA THR A 399 36.90 67.34 25.11
C THR A 399 36.08 66.06 24.90
N GLN A 400 36.77 65.02 24.44
CA GLN A 400 36.19 63.70 24.20
C GLN A 400 36.68 62.70 25.25
N MET A 401 35.77 61.90 25.80
CA MET A 401 36.10 60.87 26.79
C MET A 401 35.45 59.53 26.43
N PRO A 402 36.21 58.41 26.42
CA PRO A 402 37.64 58.30 26.71
C PRO A 402 38.53 58.80 25.55
N MET A 403 39.74 59.28 25.86
CA MET A 403 40.74 59.65 24.85
C MET A 403 41.25 58.42 24.09
N PRO A 404 41.66 58.54 22.80
CA PRO A 404 42.23 57.42 22.05
C PRO A 404 43.54 56.95 22.69
N ARG A 405 43.87 55.66 22.56
CA ARG A 405 45.16 55.12 23.03
C ARG A 405 46.33 55.78 22.26
N PRO A 406 47.48 56.04 22.92
CA PRO A 406 48.64 56.64 22.25
C PRO A 406 49.08 55.79 21.06
N GLY A 407 49.03 56.36 19.85
CA GLY A 407 49.44 55.72 18.60
C GLY A 407 48.34 55.10 17.73
N GLU A 408 47.06 55.13 18.14
CA GLU A 408 45.96 54.55 17.34
C GLU A 408 44.99 55.59 16.72
N GLU A 409 44.94 56.82 17.24
CA GLU A 409 44.19 58.02 16.75
C GLU A 409 42.73 57.80 16.26
N THR A 410 42.16 56.63 16.50
CA THR A 410 40.89 56.16 15.93
C THR A 410 40.15 55.26 16.93
N TYR A 411 38.83 55.15 16.78
CA TYR A 411 37.92 54.36 17.62
C TYR A 411 37.35 53.18 16.83
N ALA A 412 37.12 52.04 17.49
CA ALA A 412 36.58 50.85 16.85
C ALA A 412 35.06 50.96 16.65
N PHE A 413 34.52 50.13 15.75
CA PHE A 413 33.08 50.06 15.52
C PHE A 413 32.31 49.76 16.82
N GLY A 414 31.27 50.54 17.11
CA GLY A 414 30.43 50.39 18.29
C GLY A 414 30.96 51.11 19.56
N ASP A 415 32.20 51.61 19.55
CA ASP A 415 32.72 52.44 20.63
C ASP A 415 31.86 53.69 20.83
N SER A 416 31.63 54.04 22.10
CA SER A 416 30.91 55.25 22.49
C SER A 416 31.84 56.25 23.14
N VAL A 417 31.79 57.49 22.67
CA VAL A 417 32.58 58.60 23.18
C VAL A 417 31.62 59.68 23.66
N THR A 418 31.88 60.22 24.84
CA THR A 418 31.14 61.35 25.41
C THR A 418 31.90 62.63 25.11
N ILE A 419 31.22 63.58 24.50
CA ILE A 419 31.72 64.92 24.22
C ILE A 419 31.21 65.86 25.31
N GLU A 420 32.12 66.64 25.89
CA GLU A 420 31.85 67.63 26.93
C GLU A 420 32.42 68.98 26.48
N CYS A 421 31.61 70.04 26.44
CA CYS A 421 32.07 71.36 26.03
C CYS A 421 32.85 72.07 27.14
N ASP A 422 33.82 72.89 26.75
CA ASP A 422 34.59 73.72 27.66
C ASP A 422 33.72 74.85 28.26
N LEU A 423 34.09 75.33 29.45
CA LEU A 423 33.37 76.38 30.18
C LEU A 423 33.04 77.61 29.29
N GLY A 424 31.75 77.93 29.18
CA GLY A 424 31.24 79.07 28.39
C GLY A 424 30.68 78.68 27.01
N TYR A 425 30.82 77.41 26.62
CA TYR A 425 30.23 76.85 25.41
C TYR A 425 29.26 75.72 25.76
N ASP A 426 28.17 75.60 25.00
CA ASP A 426 27.15 74.56 25.18
C ASP A 426 26.81 73.88 23.84
N ILE A 427 26.39 72.62 23.94
CA ILE A 427 25.90 71.85 22.79
C ILE A 427 24.48 72.32 22.45
N LYS A 428 24.27 72.76 21.21
CA LYS A 428 22.99 73.28 20.72
C LYS A 428 21.81 72.31 21.01
N GLY A 429 20.95 72.69 21.97
CA GLY A 429 19.76 71.92 22.34
C GLY A 429 19.94 70.86 23.44
N SER A 430 21.14 70.75 24.03
CA SER A 430 21.38 69.92 25.23
C SER A 430 21.37 70.80 26.48
N ILE A 431 20.67 70.36 27.52
CA ILE A 431 20.51 71.09 28.80
C ILE A 431 21.68 70.78 29.78
N ASN A 432 22.49 69.77 29.45
CA ASN A 432 23.45 69.16 30.37
C ASN A 432 24.92 69.31 29.92
N GLY A 433 25.21 70.05 28.84
CA GLY A 433 26.58 70.33 28.36
C GLY A 433 27.36 69.14 27.76
N ASN A 434 26.82 67.90 27.82
CA ASN A 434 27.43 66.71 27.27
C ASN A 434 26.56 66.00 26.20
N ALA A 435 27.20 65.25 25.30
CA ALA A 435 26.56 64.45 24.27
C ALA A 435 27.35 63.16 24.01
N GLN A 436 26.65 62.03 23.94
CA GLN A 436 27.27 60.73 23.65
C GLN A 436 27.09 60.38 22.18
N ILE A 437 28.19 60.03 21.50
CA ILE A 437 28.22 59.60 20.10
C ILE A 437 28.77 58.16 20.00
N ARG A 438 28.35 57.41 18.98
CA ARG A 438 28.74 56.01 18.73
C ARG A 438 29.29 55.83 17.32
N CYS A 439 30.40 55.11 17.19
CA CYS A 439 31.00 54.81 15.88
C CYS A 439 30.15 53.81 15.08
N LYS A 440 29.71 54.18 13.87
CA LYS A 440 28.91 53.37 12.93
C LYS A 440 29.77 52.49 12.04
N HIS A 441 29.11 51.57 11.34
CA HIS A 441 29.70 50.60 10.40
C HIS A 441 30.24 51.23 9.12
N ASP A 442 29.91 52.50 8.86
CA ASP A 442 30.38 53.29 7.72
C ASP A 442 31.56 54.22 8.08
N GLY A 443 32.06 54.16 9.32
CA GLY A 443 33.19 54.97 9.80
C GLY A 443 32.79 56.39 10.22
N THR A 444 31.49 56.65 10.37
CA THR A 444 30.94 57.94 10.84
C THR A 444 30.39 57.83 12.27
N TRP A 445 30.18 58.98 12.92
CA TRP A 445 29.62 59.06 14.28
C TRP A 445 28.09 59.23 14.27
N ASP A 446 27.38 58.52 15.17
CA ASP A 446 25.94 58.72 15.47
C ASP A 446 25.67 59.15 16.92
N PRO A 447 24.93 60.23 17.15
CA PRO A 447 24.68 61.32 16.20
C PRO A 447 26.00 61.94 15.71
N ALA A 448 25.95 62.76 14.65
CA ALA A 448 27.15 63.45 14.15
C ALA A 448 27.82 64.27 15.25
N VAL A 449 29.14 64.45 15.16
CA VAL A 449 29.94 65.15 16.19
C VAL A 449 29.34 66.54 16.46
N PRO A 450 28.94 66.84 17.71
CA PRO A 450 28.28 68.10 18.07
C PRO A 450 29.26 69.28 18.08
N VAL A 451 28.74 70.48 17.83
CA VAL A 451 29.51 71.73 17.87
C VAL A 451 29.19 72.49 19.16
N CYS A 452 30.23 72.90 19.88
CA CYS A 452 30.15 73.74 21.07
C CYS A 452 30.03 75.22 20.66
N GLU A 453 28.90 75.88 20.98
CA GLU A 453 28.62 77.29 20.65
C GLU A 453 28.59 78.15 21.94
N PRO A 454 28.93 79.46 21.89
CA PRO A 454 28.85 80.35 23.06
C PRO A 454 27.42 80.44 23.60
N GLY A 455 27.21 80.10 24.87
CA GLY A 455 25.88 79.97 25.47
C GLY A 455 25.11 81.29 25.54
N GLN A 456 23.93 81.37 24.89
CA GLN A 456 22.96 82.45 25.06
C GLN A 456 21.88 82.08 26.09
N TYR A 457 21.88 82.80 27.20
CA TYR A 457 21.00 82.68 28.37
C TYR A 457 19.50 82.83 28.05
N LYS A 458 18.67 81.90 28.52
CA LYS A 458 17.21 82.05 28.63
C LYS A 458 16.76 81.72 30.05
N TRP A 459 16.40 82.76 30.81
CA TRP A 459 15.65 82.63 32.06
C TRP A 459 14.46 83.62 32.05
N TRP A 460 13.34 83.11 32.52
CA TRP A 460 12.01 83.67 32.82
C TRP A 460 12.04 85.15 33.25
N ARG A 461 11.25 86.02 32.60
CA ARG A 461 11.37 87.48 32.80
C ARG A 461 10.60 88.00 34.02
N THR A 462 11.29 88.90 34.72
CA THR A 462 10.73 89.91 35.62
C THR A 462 10.65 91.24 34.87
N VAL A 463 9.47 91.86 34.77
CA VAL A 463 9.33 93.18 34.13
C VAL A 463 9.44 94.28 35.18
N ILE A 464 10.45 95.14 35.02
CA ILE A 464 10.75 96.31 35.86
C ILE A 464 10.09 97.55 35.26
N LEU A 465 9.21 98.21 36.02
CA LEU A 465 8.67 99.53 35.68
C LEU A 465 9.18 100.55 36.71
N PRO A 466 9.98 101.59 36.36
CA PRO A 466 10.42 102.04 35.02
C PRO A 466 11.76 101.43 34.54
N THR A 467 11.96 101.38 33.22
CA THR A 467 13.13 100.82 32.50
C THR A 467 14.40 101.69 32.55
N LEU A 468 14.70 102.30 33.69
CA LEU A 468 15.94 103.06 33.92
C LEU A 468 17.08 102.11 34.33
N ARG A 469 18.31 102.35 33.84
CA ARG A 469 19.50 101.57 34.22
C ARG A 469 20.22 102.09 35.48
N VAL A 470 19.75 103.21 36.05
CA VAL A 470 20.34 103.87 37.23
C VAL A 470 19.20 104.33 38.15
N PHE A 471 19.24 103.92 39.42
CA PHE A 471 18.24 104.26 40.45
C PHE A 471 18.93 105.06 41.56
N VAL A 472 18.38 106.23 41.87
CA VAL A 472 18.85 107.08 42.98
C VAL A 472 18.13 106.71 44.27
N VAL A 473 18.75 107.00 45.43
CA VAL A 473 18.13 106.80 46.75
C VAL A 473 16.75 107.48 46.78
N GLY A 474 15.71 106.71 47.12
CA GLY A 474 14.30 107.09 47.06
C GLY A 474 13.51 106.52 45.87
N SER A 475 14.17 105.88 44.90
CA SER A 475 13.48 105.26 43.74
C SER A 475 12.75 103.97 44.11
N SER A 476 11.51 103.79 43.65
CA SER A 476 10.76 102.53 43.78
C SER A 476 10.66 101.79 42.44
N ILE A 477 10.82 100.47 42.48
CA ILE A 477 10.60 99.60 41.34
C ILE A 477 9.45 98.65 41.66
N THR A 478 8.50 98.53 40.72
CA THR A 478 7.44 97.54 40.78
C THR A 478 7.72 96.40 39.82
N TYR A 479 7.60 95.18 40.32
CA TYR A 479 7.86 93.93 39.65
C TYR A 479 6.54 93.31 39.17
N LYS A 480 6.52 92.79 37.95
CA LYS A 480 5.40 92.01 37.41
C LYS A 480 5.91 90.77 36.69
N CYS A 481 5.25 89.64 36.91
CA CYS A 481 5.54 88.39 36.22
C CYS A 481 4.78 88.27 34.89
N ASP A 482 5.37 87.52 33.96
CA ASP A 482 4.71 87.14 32.71
C ASP A 482 3.49 86.23 32.96
N ARG A 483 2.56 86.16 31.99
CA ARG A 483 1.33 85.36 32.10
C ARG A 483 1.65 83.89 32.40
N GLY A 484 1.04 83.33 33.43
CA GLY A 484 1.26 81.94 33.87
C GLY A 484 2.19 81.81 35.08
N PHE A 485 2.71 82.92 35.61
CA PHE A 485 3.53 82.96 36.80
C PHE A 485 2.95 83.94 37.83
N SER A 486 3.01 83.58 39.11
CA SER A 486 2.63 84.41 40.25
C SER A 486 3.87 85.00 40.90
N LEU A 487 3.79 86.25 41.33
CA LEU A 487 4.90 86.94 41.98
C LEU A 487 4.93 86.61 43.47
N VAL A 488 6.01 86.01 43.93
CA VAL A 488 6.26 85.62 45.32
C VAL A 488 7.29 86.57 45.92
N GLY A 489 6.86 87.38 46.88
CA GLY A 489 7.64 88.47 47.48
C GLY A 489 6.96 89.83 47.34
N ASN A 490 7.63 90.89 47.75
CA ASN A 490 7.06 92.24 47.67
C ASN A 490 7.00 92.73 46.23
N THR A 491 5.80 93.14 45.80
CA THR A 491 5.52 93.60 44.43
C THR A 491 6.29 94.88 44.08
N SER A 492 6.74 95.65 45.06
CA SER A 492 7.61 96.81 44.86
C SER A 492 8.68 96.92 45.94
N ILE A 493 9.91 97.23 45.54
CA ILE A 493 11.07 97.47 46.43
C ILE A 493 11.64 98.88 46.19
N GLN A 494 12.25 99.49 47.21
CA GLN A 494 12.78 100.85 47.14
C GLN A 494 14.29 100.91 47.36
N CYS A 495 14.97 101.82 46.66
CA CYS A 495 16.40 102.07 46.86
C CYS A 495 16.58 103.01 48.08
N ILE A 496 17.22 102.52 49.13
CA ILE A 496 17.48 103.24 50.38
C ILE A 496 18.98 103.55 50.53
N ALA A 497 19.32 104.55 51.36
CA ALA A 497 20.71 104.83 51.69
C ALA A 497 21.24 103.74 52.63
N GLY A 498 22.22 102.96 52.17
CA GLY A 498 22.89 101.96 53.00
C GLY A 498 23.98 102.58 53.88
N ASP A 499 24.38 101.88 54.95
CA ASP A 499 25.28 102.38 56.00
C ASP A 499 26.75 102.60 55.54
N GLU A 500 27.14 102.15 54.34
CA GLU A 500 28.52 102.22 53.81
C GLU A 500 28.63 102.94 52.44
N VAL A 501 27.86 104.01 52.23
CA VAL A 501 27.90 104.90 51.04
C VAL A 501 27.44 104.22 49.72
N ILE A 502 27.11 102.93 49.73
CA ILE A 502 26.51 102.22 48.59
C ILE A 502 24.99 102.15 48.80
N PRO A 503 24.15 102.62 47.85
CA PRO A 503 22.70 102.47 47.92
C PRO A 503 22.28 100.99 47.86
N THR A 504 21.35 100.57 48.73
CA THR A 504 20.84 99.19 48.80
C THR A 504 19.33 99.14 48.58
N TRP A 505 18.78 97.98 48.21
CA TRP A 505 17.32 97.80 48.09
C TRP A 505 16.71 97.45 49.45
N SER A 506 15.51 97.97 49.70
CA SER A 506 14.79 97.80 50.96
C SER A 506 14.46 96.34 51.29
N GLU A 507 14.30 95.51 50.26
CA GLU A 507 13.92 94.09 50.34
C GLU A 507 14.57 93.31 49.18
N PRO A 508 14.76 91.98 49.31
CA PRO A 508 15.25 91.15 48.21
C PRO A 508 14.29 91.14 47.01
N THR A 509 14.83 90.91 45.81
CA THR A 509 14.04 90.88 44.57
C THR A 509 13.01 89.75 44.58
N PRO A 510 11.73 90.00 44.27
CA PRO A 510 10.69 88.97 44.25
C PRO A 510 10.90 87.97 43.11
N GLN A 511 10.47 86.73 43.32
CA GLN A 511 10.57 85.66 42.32
C GLN A 511 9.23 85.35 41.66
N CYS A 512 9.29 84.93 40.39
CA CYS A 512 8.12 84.50 39.65
C CYS A 512 8.02 82.98 39.71
N GLU A 513 7.04 82.46 40.44
CA GLU A 513 6.76 81.02 40.52
C GLU A 513 5.63 80.63 39.58
N GLU A 514 5.71 79.42 39.03
CA GLU A 514 4.76 78.93 38.02
C GLU A 514 3.38 78.63 38.63
N VAL A 515 2.32 79.10 37.98
CA VAL A 515 0.94 78.81 38.39
C VAL A 515 0.57 77.39 37.93
N ARG A 516 0.17 76.55 38.90
CA ARG A 516 -0.24 75.17 38.66
C ARG A 516 -1.72 74.93 39.01
N CYS A 517 -2.44 74.19 38.17
CA CYS A 517 -3.80 73.75 38.43
C CYS A 517 -3.81 72.37 39.13
N PRO A 518 -4.67 72.16 40.15
CA PRO A 518 -4.82 70.84 40.76
C PRO A 518 -5.45 69.86 39.77
N ALA A 519 -5.03 68.60 39.83
CA ALA A 519 -5.57 67.56 38.96
C ALA A 519 -7.10 67.43 39.13
N PRO A 520 -7.88 67.43 38.04
CA PRO A 520 -9.33 67.31 38.12
C PRO A 520 -9.70 65.93 38.65
N ASP A 521 -10.65 65.86 39.59
CA ASP A 521 -11.19 64.61 40.11
C ASP A 521 -12.33 64.13 39.20
N VAL A 522 -12.15 62.97 38.57
CA VAL A 522 -13.10 62.38 37.61
C VAL A 522 -13.50 61.01 38.12
N LYS A 523 -14.79 60.84 38.45
CA LYS A 523 -15.35 59.53 38.83
C LYS A 523 -15.79 58.77 37.60
N ASN A 524 -15.45 57.47 37.54
CA ASN A 524 -15.78 56.56 36.42
C ASN A 524 -15.22 57.03 35.07
N GLY A 525 -13.99 57.58 35.07
CA GLY A 525 -13.24 57.98 33.88
C GLY A 525 -11.76 58.17 34.17
N GLN A 526 -10.95 58.23 33.11
CA GLN A 526 -9.49 58.40 33.17
C GLN A 526 -9.03 59.72 32.54
N ARG A 527 -7.83 60.14 32.95
CA ARG A 527 -7.15 61.36 32.50
C ARG A 527 -5.96 60.99 31.62
N THR A 528 -5.93 61.45 30.37
CA THR A 528 -4.80 61.24 29.46
C THR A 528 -4.16 62.59 29.09
N PRO A 529 -2.82 62.64 28.88
CA PRO A 529 -1.87 61.54 28.73
C PRO A 529 -1.25 60.99 30.03
N ARG A 530 -1.42 61.67 31.18
CA ARG A 530 -0.79 61.30 32.47
C ARG A 530 -1.82 61.06 33.57
N PRO A 531 -2.30 59.82 33.78
CA PRO A 531 -3.42 59.51 34.69
C PRO A 531 -3.15 59.77 36.18
N GLY A 532 -1.88 59.76 36.59
CA GLY A 532 -1.42 59.89 37.97
C GLY A 532 -0.80 61.24 38.35
N GLU A 533 -0.78 62.21 37.45
CA GLU A 533 -0.21 63.54 37.71
C GLU A 533 -1.08 64.31 38.72
N LYS A 534 -0.44 64.95 39.72
CA LYS A 534 -1.14 65.65 40.82
C LYS A 534 -1.45 67.12 40.50
N THR A 535 -0.67 67.75 39.63
CA THR A 535 -0.82 69.16 39.25
C THR A 535 -0.39 69.39 37.81
N TYR A 536 -1.03 70.32 37.11
CA TYR A 536 -0.76 70.64 35.71
C TYR A 536 -0.28 72.08 35.56
N ALA A 537 0.68 72.33 34.68
CA ALA A 537 1.23 73.66 34.44
C ALA A 537 0.29 74.54 33.59
N PHE A 538 0.48 75.86 33.66
CA PHE A 538 -0.28 76.83 32.85
C PHE A 538 -0.20 76.50 31.35
N GLY A 539 -1.36 76.39 30.70
CA GLY A 539 -1.45 76.08 29.26
C GLY A 539 -1.49 74.59 28.93
N GLU A 540 -1.18 73.69 29.86
CA GLU A 540 -1.36 72.25 29.68
C GLU A 540 -2.86 71.89 29.59
N SER A 541 -3.17 70.91 28.75
CA SER A 541 -4.53 70.43 28.53
C SER A 541 -4.64 68.95 28.88
N VAL A 542 -5.67 68.58 29.62
CA VAL A 542 -5.96 67.20 30.00
C VAL A 542 -7.23 66.73 29.30
N THR A 543 -7.18 65.53 28.73
CA THR A 543 -8.34 64.89 28.11
C THR A 543 -8.95 63.91 29.08
N ILE A 544 -10.27 64.03 29.26
CA ILE A 544 -11.07 63.19 30.14
C ILE A 544 -11.86 62.24 29.26
N GLU A 545 -11.72 60.95 29.55
CA GLU A 545 -12.37 59.85 28.86
C GLU A 545 -13.10 58.97 29.87
N CYS A 546 -14.39 58.72 29.66
CA CYS A 546 -15.19 57.94 30.61
C CYS A 546 -14.92 56.43 30.47
N ASP A 547 -14.99 55.71 31.59
CA ASP A 547 -14.86 54.27 31.61
C ASP A 547 -16.04 53.60 30.89
N PHE A 548 -15.84 52.35 30.45
CA PHE A 548 -16.82 51.60 29.67
C PHE A 548 -18.20 51.54 30.35
N GLY A 549 -19.23 52.06 29.69
CA GLY A 549 -20.62 52.11 30.21
C GLY A 549 -21.07 53.49 30.73
N TYR A 550 -20.16 54.46 30.80
CA TYR A 550 -20.44 55.86 31.15
C TYR A 550 -20.15 56.78 29.96
N GLY A 551 -20.84 57.92 29.87
CA GLY A 551 -20.66 58.92 28.82
C GLY A 551 -20.89 60.35 29.31
N ILE A 552 -20.29 61.30 28.61
CA ILE A 552 -20.44 62.74 28.88
C ILE A 552 -21.63 63.25 28.05
N LYS A 553 -22.68 63.75 28.73
CA LYS A 553 -23.91 64.21 28.08
C LYS A 553 -23.62 65.39 27.13
N GLY A 554 -23.82 65.17 25.82
CA GLY A 554 -23.59 66.18 24.78
C GLY A 554 -22.24 66.15 24.07
N SER A 555 -21.35 65.19 24.38
CA SER A 555 -20.11 64.98 23.61
C SER A 555 -20.31 63.98 22.46
N ILE A 556 -19.95 64.38 21.24
CA ILE A 556 -20.11 63.57 20.00
C ILE A 556 -19.05 62.46 19.91
N ASN A 557 -17.91 62.64 20.59
CA ASN A 557 -16.73 61.76 20.50
C ASN A 557 -16.42 61.00 21.81
N GLY A 558 -17.24 61.16 22.85
CA GLY A 558 -17.09 60.44 24.13
C GLY A 558 -15.98 60.94 25.06
N ASN A 559 -15.20 61.96 24.67
CA ASN A 559 -14.18 62.60 25.49
C ASN A 559 -14.36 64.13 25.58
N ALA A 560 -13.73 64.76 26.56
CA ALA A 560 -13.75 66.21 26.77
C ALA A 560 -12.38 66.71 27.23
N GLN A 561 -11.93 67.87 26.72
CA GLN A 561 -10.61 68.42 27.02
C GLN A 561 -10.75 69.75 27.78
N ILE A 562 -9.98 69.91 28.86
CA ILE A 562 -9.91 71.15 29.66
C ILE A 562 -8.45 71.63 29.78
N ARG A 563 -8.25 72.95 29.88
CA ARG A 563 -6.93 73.61 29.90
C ARG A 563 -6.71 74.44 31.16
N CYS A 564 -5.52 74.36 31.74
CA CYS A 564 -5.14 75.12 32.92
C CYS A 564 -4.93 76.61 32.59
N LYS A 565 -5.65 77.50 33.27
CA LYS A 565 -5.55 78.96 33.12
C LYS A 565 -4.49 79.56 34.05
N HIS A 566 -4.14 80.81 33.75
CA HIS A 566 -3.12 81.61 34.43
C HIS A 566 -3.44 81.96 35.89
N ASP A 567 -4.67 81.69 36.34
CA ASP A 567 -5.14 81.92 37.72
C ASP A 567 -5.18 80.64 38.55
N GLY A 568 -4.69 79.51 38.00
CA GLY A 568 -4.69 78.21 38.69
C GLY A 568 -6.02 77.46 38.61
N THR A 569 -6.97 77.93 37.81
CA THR A 569 -8.27 77.27 37.58
C THR A 569 -8.38 76.69 36.17
N TRP A 570 -9.28 75.72 35.98
CA TRP A 570 -9.54 75.12 34.67
C TRP A 570 -10.44 76.02 33.81
N ASP A 571 -10.19 76.06 32.50
CA ASP A 571 -10.94 76.88 31.54
C ASP A 571 -12.43 76.53 31.42
N SER A 572 -12.76 75.26 31.66
CA SER A 572 -14.12 74.72 31.71
C SER A 572 -14.33 73.88 32.98
N PRO A 573 -15.57 73.78 33.50
CA PRO A 573 -15.87 72.90 34.62
C PRO A 573 -15.59 71.42 34.27
N VAL A 574 -15.14 70.65 35.27
CA VAL A 574 -14.79 69.24 35.09
C VAL A 574 -16.05 68.45 34.70
N PRO A 575 -16.06 67.74 33.54
CA PRO A 575 -17.20 66.94 33.09
C PRO A 575 -17.44 65.72 33.97
N VAL A 576 -18.72 65.36 34.16
CA VAL A 576 -19.15 64.20 34.96
C VAL A 576 -19.55 63.05 34.04
N CYS A 577 -19.02 61.86 34.31
CA CYS A 577 -19.38 60.63 33.59
C CYS A 577 -20.69 60.06 34.13
N GLU A 578 -21.76 60.09 33.33
CA GLU A 578 -23.08 59.54 33.67
C GLU A 578 -23.32 58.18 32.97
N PRO A 579 -24.06 57.23 33.56
CA PRO A 579 -24.38 55.96 32.89
C PRO A 579 -25.18 56.17 31.60
N GLY A 580 -24.64 55.77 30.46
CA GLY A 580 -25.26 55.99 29.14
C GLY A 580 -25.85 54.71 28.54
N GLN A 581 -27.16 54.69 28.25
CA GLN A 581 -27.82 53.60 27.51
C GLN A 581 -27.68 53.76 25.99
N TYR A 582 -26.55 53.37 25.38
CA TYR A 582 -26.46 53.30 23.90
C TYR A 582 -25.64 52.07 23.46
N LYS A 583 -26.20 51.33 22.49
CA LYS A 583 -25.79 49.98 22.04
C LYS A 583 -24.43 49.96 21.32
N TRP A 584 -23.49 49.16 21.81
CA TRP A 584 -22.27 48.78 21.09
C TRP A 584 -22.61 47.76 19.97
N ARG A 585 -22.30 48.08 18.71
CA ARG A 585 -22.34 47.08 17.62
C ARG A 585 -21.13 46.15 17.75
N ARG A 586 -21.39 44.90 18.16
CA ARG A 586 -20.50 43.76 17.89
C ARG A 586 -20.76 43.27 16.46
N THR A 587 -19.70 43.00 15.71
CA THR A 587 -19.75 41.97 14.65
C THR A 587 -18.42 41.22 14.65
N VAL A 588 -18.56 39.90 14.77
CA VAL A 588 -17.57 38.84 14.93
C VAL A 588 -17.56 38.03 13.65
N ILE A 589 -16.41 37.64 13.10
CA ILE A 589 -16.19 36.44 12.27
C ILE A 589 -14.68 36.10 12.33
N LEU A 590 -14.14 34.89 12.48
CA LEU A 590 -14.38 33.63 13.23
C LEU A 590 -13.11 32.74 12.98
N PRO A 591 -12.81 31.75 13.82
CA PRO A 591 -11.53 31.02 13.91
C PRO A 591 -11.53 29.68 13.13
N THR A 592 -10.37 29.06 12.92
CA THR A 592 -10.22 27.59 13.02
C THR A 592 -8.75 27.16 13.17
N LEU A 593 -8.58 26.10 13.98
CA LEU A 593 -7.40 25.25 14.20
C LEU A 593 -6.48 25.60 15.39
N ALA A 594 -7.03 25.34 16.57
CA ALA A 594 -6.28 24.75 17.68
C ALA A 594 -5.89 23.30 17.35
N TRP A 595 -4.82 22.77 17.99
CA TRP A 595 -4.87 21.56 18.84
C TRP A 595 -3.44 21.12 19.32
N TRP A 596 -3.19 21.27 20.64
CA TRP A 596 -2.39 20.42 21.59
C TRP A 596 -0.87 20.19 21.37
N LEU A 597 0.05 20.11 22.36
CA LEU A 597 0.10 19.80 23.81
C LEU A 597 1.11 20.77 24.51
N LEU A 598 0.87 21.36 25.68
CA LEU A 598 0.85 20.80 27.06
C LEU A 598 2.17 20.12 27.50
N SER A 599 2.97 20.81 28.33
CA SER A 599 3.30 20.42 29.72
C SER A 599 4.61 21.06 30.21
N LEU A 600 4.55 21.89 31.24
CA LEU A 600 5.36 21.76 32.47
C LEU A 600 4.94 22.81 33.51
N VAL A 601 4.08 22.32 34.41
CA VAL A 601 4.05 22.45 35.88
C VAL A 601 4.21 23.83 36.55
N VAL A 602 3.33 24.01 37.52
CA VAL A 602 2.93 25.20 38.27
C VAL A 602 3.55 25.19 39.69
N SER A 603 4.08 26.36 40.10
CA SER A 603 4.08 26.98 41.45
C SER A 603 5.01 26.45 42.58
N PRO A 604 5.19 27.18 43.72
CA PRO A 604 5.25 28.65 43.96
C PRO A 604 6.32 29.14 45.00
N GLN A 605 6.75 30.42 44.91
CA GLN A 605 7.25 31.40 45.95
C GLN A 605 8.39 31.01 46.96
N PRO A 606 9.06 31.96 47.69
CA PRO A 606 9.06 33.44 47.71
C PRO A 606 10.47 34.12 47.65
N SER A 607 10.45 35.46 47.74
CA SER A 607 11.51 36.48 47.94
C SER A 607 12.80 36.17 48.73
N CYS A 608 13.91 36.83 48.35
CA CYS A 608 14.69 37.79 49.17
C CYS A 608 15.73 38.55 48.32
N GLU A 609 16.06 39.77 48.77
CA GLU A 609 16.95 40.80 48.21
C GLU A 609 18.43 40.40 48.10
N CYS A 610 19.13 41.01 47.14
CA CYS A 610 20.25 41.94 47.36
C CYS A 610 20.28 42.94 46.20
#